data_AF-A0A4R3JQA7-F1
#
_entry.id   AF-A0A4R3JQA7-F1
#
_cell.length_a   1.000
_cell.length_b   1.000
_cell.length_c   1.000
_cell.angle_alpha   90.00
_cell.angle_beta   90.00
_cell.angle_gamma   90.00
#
_symmetry.space_group_name_H-M   'P 1'
#
loop_
_entity.id
_entity.type
_entity.pdbx_description
1 polymer ?
#
loop_
_entity_poly.entity_id
_entity_poly.type
_entity_poly.pdbx_seq_one_letter_code
_entity_poly.pdbx_strand_id
1 'polypeptide(L)' 'MSEKIYVFKVFERFWHWSQAALIITLLLTGFEVHGSYALFGFEKAVNTHTIAAWTLVGLW' A
#
# COMPACT_ATOMS: atom_id res chain seq x y z
N MET A 1 31.27 7.79 -22.23
CA MET A 1 30.05 6.97 -22.05
C MET A 1 29.70 6.99 -20.57
N SER A 2 28.49 7.38 -20.21
CA SER A 2 28.02 7.23 -18.82
C SER A 2 27.65 5.77 -18.60
N GLU A 3 28.35 5.08 -17.69
CA GLU A 3 27.89 3.76 -17.23
C GLU A 3 26.58 3.92 -16.45
N LYS A 4 25.57 3.13 -16.80
CA LYS A 4 24.33 3.02 -16.01
C LYS A 4 24.54 1.94 -14.96
N ILE A 5 24.81 2.36 -13.74
CA ILE A 5 24.93 1.44 -12.60
C ILE A 5 23.51 1.05 -12.15
N TYR A 6 23.24 -0.25 -12.12
CA TYR A 6 22.00 -0.77 -11.56
C TYR A 6 22.08 -0.73 -10.03
N VAL A 7 21.48 0.30 -9.45
CA VAL A 7 21.43 0.47 -7.98
C VAL A 7 20.43 -0.51 -7.34
N PHE A 8 19.28 -0.74 -7.99
CA PHE A 8 18.24 -1.65 -7.50
C PHE A 8 17.88 -2.72 -8.52
N LYS A 9 17.85 -3.96 -8.08
CA LYS A 9 17.27 -5.10 -8.78
C LYS A 9 15.77 -4.89 -9.00
N VAL A 10 15.23 -5.57 -10.00
CA VAL A 10 13.79 -5.51 -10.32
C VAL A 10 12.94 -5.97 -9.14
N PHE A 11 13.40 -7.01 -8.42
CA PHE A 11 12.74 -7.52 -7.22
C PHE A 11 12.59 -6.44 -6.14
N GLU A 12 13.66 -5.70 -5.83
CA GLU A 12 13.66 -4.65 -4.80
C GLU A 12 12.68 -3.52 -5.18
N ARG A 13 12.61 -3.17 -6.47
CA ARG A 13 11.64 -2.19 -6.97
C ARG A 13 10.21 -2.72 -6.83
N PHE A 14 9.95 -3.95 -7.24
CA PHE A 14 8.62 -4.56 -7.11
C PHE A 14 8.17 -4.61 -5.64
N TRP A 15 9.08 -5.01 -4.75
CA TRP A 15 8.82 -5.09 -3.31
C TRP A 15 8.46 -3.71 -2.75
N HIS A 16 9.28 -2.69 -3.04
CA HIS A 16 9.05 -1.32 -2.61
C HIS A 16 7.71 -0.76 -3.13
N TRP A 17 7.41 -0.95 -4.41
CA TRP A 17 6.17 -0.46 -5.01
C TRP A 17 4.93 -1.19 -4.49
N SER A 18 5.05 -2.47 -4.13
CA SER A 18 3.97 -3.23 -3.48
C SER A 18 3.66 -2.66 -2.09
N GLN A 19 4.71 -2.38 -1.30
CA GLN A 19 4.55 -1.72 0.01
C GLN A 19 3.92 -0.32 -0.14
N ALA A 20 4.37 0.47 -1.12
CA ALA A 20 3.80 1.80 -1.38
C ALA A 20 2.31 1.74 -1.75
N ALA A 21 1.91 0.81 -2.60
CA ALA A 21 0.51 0.61 -2.97
C ALA A 21 -0.38 0.24 -1.77
N LEU A 22 0.14 -0.59 -0.85
CA LEU A 22 -0.56 -0.95 0.39
C LEU A 22 -0.71 0.25 1.33
N ILE A 23 0.34 1.06 1.50
CA ILE A 23 0.28 2.28 2.32
C ILE A 23 -0.77 3.25 1.77
N ILE A 24 -0.83 3.44 0.45
CA ILE A 24 -1.85 4.29 -0.18
C ILE A 24 -3.26 3.71 0.07
N THR A 25 -3.43 2.39 -0.06
CA THR A 25 -4.71 1.72 0.23
C THR A 25 -5.12 1.90 1.69
N LEU A 26 -4.17 1.82 2.62
CA LEU A 26 -4.40 2.07 4.04
C LEU A 26 -4.80 3.52 4.30
N LEU A 27 -4.17 4.50 3.68
CA LEU A 27 -4.58 5.90 3.78
C LEU A 27 -6.03 6.07 3.29
N LEU A 28 -6.35 5.56 2.10
CA LEU A 28 -7.68 5.71 1.52
C LEU A 28 -8.76 5.06 2.38
N THR A 29 -8.55 3.82 2.81
CA THR A 29 -9.54 3.13 3.65
C THR A 29 -9.59 3.71 5.06
N GLY A 30 -8.45 4.19 5.60
CA GLY A 30 -8.37 4.80 6.93
C GLY A 30 -9.15 6.11 7.02
N PHE A 31 -9.01 7.00 6.03
CA PHE A 31 -9.78 8.24 5.99
C PHE A 31 -11.28 8.00 5.86
N GLU A 32 -11.67 6.99 5.09
CA GLU A 32 -13.08 6.58 4.97
C GLU A 32 -13.63 6.00 6.28
N VAL A 33 -12.87 5.14 6.98
CA VAL A 33 -13.25 4.62 8.30
C VAL A 33 -13.43 5.74 9.33
N HIS A 34 -12.65 6.83 9.22
CA HIS A 34 -12.81 8.02 10.06
C HIS A 34 -13.93 8.98 9.59
N GLY A 35 -14.65 8.64 8.51
CA GLY A 35 -15.78 9.43 8.02
C GLY A 35 -15.41 10.67 7.21
N SER A 36 -14.17 10.78 6.71
CA SER A 36 -13.74 11.93 5.89
C SER A 36 -14.43 11.99 4.53
N TYR A 37 -14.84 10.83 4.01
CA TYR A 37 -15.64 10.66 2.79
C TYR A 37 -16.27 9.25 2.81
N ALA A 38 -17.12 8.94 1.83
CA ALA A 38 -17.70 7.61 1.63
C ALA A 38 -17.52 7.17 0.16
N LEU A 39 -16.84 6.04 -0.05
CA LEU A 39 -16.47 5.53 -1.38
C LEU A 39 -16.78 4.03 -1.50
N PHE A 40 -16.44 3.24 -0.49
CA PHE A 40 -16.68 1.80 -0.41
C PHE A 40 -17.77 1.38 0.59
N GLY A 41 -18.04 2.22 1.60
CA GLY A 41 -18.87 1.91 2.76
C GLY A 41 -18.06 1.36 3.93
N PHE A 42 -18.48 1.66 5.17
CA PHE A 42 -17.71 1.42 6.39
C PHE A 42 -17.20 -0.02 6.54
N GLU A 43 -18.09 -1.02 6.43
CA GLU A 43 -17.72 -2.44 6.58
C GLU A 43 -16.63 -2.85 5.59
N LYS A 44 -16.78 -2.46 4.32
CA LYS A 44 -15.83 -2.78 3.26
C LYS A 44 -14.50 -2.04 3.46
N ALA A 45 -14.55 -0.79 3.90
CA ALA A 45 -13.37 -0.01 4.22
C ALA A 45 -12.58 -0.64 5.37
N VAL A 46 -13.23 -1.03 6.47
CA VAL A 46 -12.59 -1.71 7.62
C VAL A 46 -11.97 -3.04 7.22
N ASN A 47 -12.70 -3.88 6.49
CA ASN A 47 -12.20 -5.19 6.06
C ASN A 47 -10.97 -5.05 5.14
N THR A 48 -11.07 -4.17 4.14
CA THR A 48 -9.96 -3.89 3.21
C THR A 48 -8.74 -3.30 3.93
N HIS A 49 -8.96 -2.37 4.88
CA HIS A 49 -7.89 -1.79 5.69
C HIS A 49 -7.17 -2.87 6.52
N THR A 50 -7.93 -3.76 7.14
CA THR A 50 -7.39 -4.84 7.99
C THR A 50 -6.52 -5.80 7.17
N ILE A 51 -7.01 -6.24 6.00
CA ILE A 51 -6.24 -7.12 5.10
C ILE A 51 -4.98 -6.40 4.60
N ALA A 52 -5.09 -5.14 4.17
CA ALA A 52 -3.96 -4.37 3.69
C ALA A 52 -2.88 -4.18 4.77
N ALA A 53 -3.29 -3.95 6.03
CA ALA A 53 -2.38 -3.78 7.16
C ALA A 53 -1.58 -5.05 7.44
N TRP A 54 -2.26 -6.20 7.54
CA TRP A 54 -1.60 -7.49 7.74
C TRP A 54 -0.72 -7.89 6.56
N THR A 55 -1.16 -7.59 5.33
CA THR A 55 -0.35 -7.83 4.12
C THR A 55 0.93 -6.99 4.15
N LEU A 56 0.84 -5.72 4.57
CA LEU A 56 2.02 -4.85 4.70
C LEU A 56 2.99 -5.35 5.77
N VAL A 57 2.49 -5.84 6.90
CA VAL A 57 3.32 -6.46 7.95
C VAL A 57 4.00 -7.73 7.42
N GLY A 58 3.31 -8.56 6.65
CA GLY A 58 3.89 -9.76 6.04
C GLY A 58 4.88 -9.48 4.91
N LEU A 59 4.75 -8.34 4.23
CA LEU A 59 5.67 -7.85 3.19
C LEU A 59 6.77 -6.95 3.76
N TRP A 60 6.90 -6.80 5.08
CA TRP A 60 8.00 -6.10 5.71
C TRP A 60 9.18 -7.04 5.92
#